data_AF-A0A835JJD4-F1
#
_entry.id   AF-A0A835JJD4-F1
#
_cell.length_a   1.000
_cell.length_b   1.000
_cell.length_c   1.000
_cell.angle_alpha   90.00
_cell.angle_beta   90.00
_cell.angle_gamma   90.00
#
_symmetry.space_group_name_H-M   'P 1'
#
loop_
_entity.id
_entity.type
_entity.pdbx_description
1 polymer ?
#
loop_
_entity_poly.entity_id
_entity_poly.type
_entity_poly.pdbx_seq_one_letter_code
_entity_poly.pdbx_strand_id
1 'polypeptide(L)'
;MESSWSSTPSESAERENEAKSYKEMISTFPRVKRWSYYEGFWYNSMFLEGLMSAQDHFIPQSTDIFITSCPKTGTTWLKSLTFAICTRTRLTGSATSSLLTKMPHDCVPLLEYDLAHNPIKRDCAVPLVSTHVPYSSLPKSIVSSCCKIIYICRDAKDAFVSLWCFIAELQRSTNVEPVSLEEAFELFCSGISSYGPYWDHVLGYWRASLEYPEKILFLTYEELKKDTAAHVKKLAEFMDCSFTLEEEEEGEVQKIISMCSFEKLSNLEVNKNGKHRADTSIAIKNSVFFRKGEIGDWANNLTPEMGARLDDIMEQKLKGSGLKLPR
;
A
#
# COMPACT_ATOMS: atom_id res chain seq x y z
N MET A 1 -10.96 23.52 24.22
CA MET A 1 -11.33 22.39 25.12
C MET A 1 -10.78 21.13 24.49
N GLU A 2 -9.56 20.77 24.88
CA GLU A 2 -8.86 19.59 24.40
C GLU A 2 -9.48 18.35 25.07
N SER A 3 -10.15 17.48 24.31
CA SER A 3 -10.51 16.15 24.81
C SER A 3 -9.28 15.24 24.66
N SER A 4 -8.54 15.06 25.75
CA SER A 4 -7.56 13.99 25.91
C SER A 4 -8.29 12.65 25.89
N TRP A 5 -8.24 11.93 24.77
CA TRP A 5 -8.65 10.53 24.71
C TRP A 5 -7.53 9.67 25.30
N SER A 6 -7.46 9.61 26.62
CA SER A 6 -6.74 8.55 27.32
C SER A 6 -7.68 7.36 27.44
N SER A 7 -7.36 6.26 26.75
CA SER A 7 -8.10 5.00 26.84
C SER A 7 -8.25 4.58 28.30
N THR A 8 -9.46 4.22 28.72
CA THR A 8 -9.69 3.77 30.09
C THR A 8 -9.06 2.39 30.33
N PRO A 9 -8.67 2.03 31.57
CA PRO A 9 -8.08 0.72 31.88
C PRO A 9 -8.95 -0.48 31.45
N SER A 10 -10.28 -0.30 31.39
CA SER A 10 -11.22 -1.31 30.90
C SER A 10 -11.14 -1.51 29.39
N GLU A 11 -11.07 -0.43 28.61
CA GLU A 11 -10.94 -0.50 27.14
C GLU A 11 -9.60 -1.12 26.71
N SER A 12 -8.52 -0.91 27.49
CA SER A 12 -7.24 -1.57 27.22
C SER A 12 -7.30 -3.08 27.49
N ALA A 13 -8.00 -3.52 28.54
CA ALA A 13 -8.13 -4.94 28.87
C ALA A 13 -9.03 -5.69 27.88
N GLU A 14 -10.09 -5.04 27.38
CA GLU A 14 -10.96 -5.58 26.33
C GLU A 14 -10.19 -5.79 25.02
N ARG A 15 -9.43 -4.78 24.56
CA ARG A 15 -8.60 -4.91 23.36
C ARG A 15 -7.54 -6.00 23.47
N GLU A 16 -6.94 -6.16 24.66
CA GLU A 16 -5.98 -7.25 24.88
C GLU A 16 -6.63 -8.64 24.80
N ASN A 17 -7.88 -8.78 25.26
CA ASN A 17 -8.63 -10.03 25.17
C ASN A 17 -9.08 -10.32 23.72
N GLU A 18 -9.51 -9.31 22.97
CA GLU A 18 -9.82 -9.42 21.55
C GLU A 18 -8.57 -9.83 20.74
N ALA A 19 -7.43 -9.18 20.97
CA ALA A 19 -6.16 -9.53 20.33
C ALA A 19 -5.75 -11.00 20.58
N LYS A 20 -5.99 -11.51 21.80
CA LYS A 20 -5.80 -12.94 22.11
C LYS A 20 -6.76 -13.83 21.32
N SER A 21 -8.04 -13.43 21.25
CA SER A 21 -9.06 -14.16 20.49
C SER A 21 -8.72 -14.24 18.99
N TYR A 22 -8.26 -13.14 18.38
CA TYR A 22 -7.80 -13.14 16.99
C TYR A 22 -6.60 -14.07 16.79
N LYS A 23 -5.61 -14.05 17.69
CA LYS A 23 -4.45 -14.96 17.60
C LYS A 23 -4.84 -16.43 17.69
N GLU A 24 -5.78 -16.76 18.58
CA GLU A 24 -6.35 -18.11 18.69
C GLU A 24 -7.06 -18.50 17.39
N MET A 25 -7.89 -17.62 16.84
CA MET A 25 -8.58 -17.90 15.57
C MET A 25 -7.58 -18.10 14.41
N ILE A 26 -6.59 -17.21 14.27
CA ILE A 26 -5.54 -17.28 13.24
C ILE A 26 -4.70 -18.57 13.38
N SER A 27 -4.61 -19.15 14.59
CA SER A 27 -3.93 -20.44 14.82
C SER A 27 -4.62 -21.62 14.15
N THR A 28 -5.92 -21.51 13.87
CA THR A 28 -6.74 -22.56 13.26
C THR A 28 -6.78 -22.51 11.73
N PHE A 29 -6.35 -21.40 11.12
CA PHE A 29 -6.42 -21.21 9.67
C PHE A 29 -5.40 -22.07 8.91
N PRO A 30 -5.69 -22.47 7.66
CA PRO A 30 -4.72 -23.16 6.82
C PRO A 30 -3.44 -22.35 6.67
N ARG A 31 -2.29 -23.01 6.77
CA ARG A 31 -0.97 -22.35 6.75
C ARG A 31 -0.03 -22.98 5.75
N VAL A 32 0.73 -22.12 5.07
CA VAL A 32 1.90 -22.52 4.28
C VAL A 32 3.06 -21.65 4.70
N LYS A 33 4.07 -22.28 5.32
CA LYS A 33 5.24 -21.59 5.90
C LYS A 33 4.79 -20.49 6.88
N ARG A 34 5.00 -19.22 6.53
CA ARG A 34 4.68 -18.04 7.35
C ARG A 34 3.31 -17.42 7.05
N TRP A 35 2.57 -17.98 6.09
CA TRP A 35 1.34 -17.41 5.56
C TRP A 35 0.13 -18.16 6.10
N SER A 36 -0.86 -17.41 6.58
CA SER A 36 -2.18 -17.93 6.97
C SER A 36 -3.20 -17.57 5.89
N TYR A 37 -4.05 -18.54 5.52
CA TYR A 37 -5.09 -18.36 4.52
C TYR A 37 -6.38 -17.85 5.16
N TYR A 38 -6.90 -16.73 4.68
CA TYR A 38 -8.12 -16.10 5.18
C TYR A 38 -8.87 -15.44 4.02
N GLU A 39 -10.19 -15.65 3.93
CA GLU A 39 -11.06 -15.01 2.92
C GLU A 39 -10.57 -15.04 1.46
N GLY A 40 -9.86 -16.09 1.06
CA GLY A 40 -9.34 -16.22 -0.31
C GLY A 40 -7.88 -15.83 -0.49
N PHE A 41 -7.23 -15.26 0.53
CA PHE A 41 -5.91 -14.64 0.42
C PHE A 41 -4.93 -15.07 1.52
N TRP A 42 -3.64 -14.82 1.28
CA TRP A 42 -2.53 -15.21 2.16
C TRP A 42 -1.96 -14.02 2.92
N TYR A 43 -1.95 -14.09 4.25
CA TYR A 43 -1.51 -13.02 5.12
C TYR A 43 -0.40 -13.46 6.06
N ASN A 44 0.47 -12.53 6.43
CA ASN A 44 1.28 -12.72 7.63
C ASN A 44 0.38 -12.54 8.86
N SER A 45 0.54 -13.39 9.89
CA SER A 45 -0.32 -13.37 11.08
C SER A 45 -0.43 -11.99 11.74
N MET A 46 0.64 -11.19 11.73
CA MET A 46 0.64 -9.85 12.30
C MET A 46 -0.32 -8.89 11.58
N PHE A 47 -0.34 -8.92 10.25
CA PHE A 47 -1.27 -8.09 9.47
C PHE A 47 -2.69 -8.65 9.47
N LEU A 48 -2.83 -9.97 9.59
CA LEU A 48 -4.13 -10.61 9.67
C LEU A 48 -4.88 -10.24 10.96
N GLU A 49 -4.17 -10.19 12.09
CA GLU A 49 -4.74 -9.72 13.36
C GLU A 49 -5.28 -8.28 13.22
N GLY A 50 -4.48 -7.38 12.62
CA GLY A 50 -4.90 -6.00 12.39
C GLY A 50 -6.02 -5.87 11.36
N LEU A 51 -6.08 -6.74 10.35
CA LEU A 51 -7.20 -6.81 9.41
C LEU A 51 -8.49 -7.22 10.11
N MET A 52 -8.48 -8.29 10.90
CA MET A 52 -9.68 -8.75 11.63
C MET A 52 -10.19 -7.66 12.57
N SER A 53 -9.29 -7.02 13.33
CA SER A 53 -9.64 -5.87 14.16
C SER A 53 -10.22 -4.71 13.33
N ALA A 54 -9.65 -4.40 12.16
CA ALA A 54 -10.21 -3.37 11.29
C ALA A 54 -11.59 -3.75 10.73
N GLN A 55 -11.83 -5.02 10.39
CA GLN A 55 -13.13 -5.50 9.92
C GLN A 55 -14.22 -5.33 10.99
N ASP A 56 -13.88 -5.55 12.26
CA ASP A 56 -14.82 -5.47 13.37
C ASP A 56 -15.05 -4.04 13.89
N HIS A 57 -14.01 -3.18 13.86
CA HIS A 57 -14.06 -1.90 14.58
C HIS A 57 -13.80 -0.66 13.73
N PHE A 58 -13.26 -0.78 12.51
CA PHE A 58 -12.88 0.41 11.76
C PHE A 58 -14.11 1.12 11.19
N ILE A 59 -14.27 2.39 11.57
CA ILE A 59 -15.31 3.28 11.05
C ILE A 59 -14.63 4.38 10.21
N PRO A 60 -14.87 4.40 8.88
CA PRO A 60 -14.33 5.44 8.03
C PRO A 60 -15.05 6.77 8.25
N GLN A 61 -14.36 7.88 7.97
CA GLN A 61 -14.99 9.19 7.83
C GLN A 61 -15.35 9.38 6.37
N SER A 62 -16.44 10.09 6.08
CA SER A 62 -16.92 10.31 4.72
C SER A 62 -15.90 10.95 3.79
N THR A 63 -14.92 11.67 4.35
CA THR A 63 -13.83 12.35 3.64
C THR A 63 -12.58 11.50 3.42
N ASP A 64 -12.53 10.27 3.97
CA ASP A 64 -11.36 9.38 3.80
C ASP A 64 -11.14 9.00 2.34
N ILE A 65 -9.85 8.91 2.00
CA ILE A 65 -9.36 8.38 0.73
C ILE A 65 -8.40 7.24 1.02
N PHE A 66 -8.73 6.05 0.52
CA PHE A 66 -7.96 4.83 0.73
C PHE A 66 -6.95 4.60 -0.40
N ILE A 67 -5.67 4.69 -0.07
CA ILE A 67 -4.56 4.36 -0.95
C ILE A 67 -4.31 2.86 -0.88
N THR A 68 -4.68 2.16 -1.94
CA THR A 68 -4.73 0.70 -1.95
C THR A 68 -3.81 0.11 -3.00
N SER A 69 -3.17 -1.00 -2.66
CA SER A 69 -2.24 -1.69 -3.56
C SER A 69 -1.91 -3.06 -3.01
N CYS A 70 -1.68 -4.05 -3.86
CA CYS A 70 -0.88 -5.19 -3.42
C CYS A 70 0.53 -4.67 -3.04
N PRO A 71 1.24 -5.24 -2.05
CA PRO A 71 2.57 -4.75 -1.70
C PRO A 71 3.49 -4.67 -2.92
N LYS A 72 4.31 -3.61 -2.94
CA LYS A 72 5.40 -3.39 -3.91
C LYS A 72 4.96 -3.01 -5.33
N THR A 73 3.71 -2.61 -5.52
CA THR A 73 3.22 -2.06 -6.80
C THR A 73 3.30 -0.53 -6.91
N GLY A 74 3.97 0.15 -5.98
CA GLY A 74 4.16 1.62 -6.03
C GLY A 74 3.57 2.40 -4.85
N THR A 75 3.13 1.73 -3.78
CA THR A 75 2.48 2.34 -2.62
C THR A 75 3.24 3.53 -2.02
N THR A 76 4.56 3.43 -1.85
CA THR A 76 5.38 4.51 -1.29
C THR A 76 5.29 5.77 -2.14
N TRP A 77 5.38 5.62 -3.47
CA TRP A 77 5.31 6.73 -4.40
C TRP A 77 3.90 7.33 -4.46
N LEU A 78 2.88 6.46 -4.51
CA LEU A 78 1.49 6.91 -4.49
C LEU A 78 1.16 7.67 -3.20
N LYS A 79 1.58 7.17 -2.02
CA LYS A 79 1.47 7.89 -0.74
C LYS A 79 2.10 9.27 -0.80
N SER A 80 3.32 9.39 -1.34
CA SER A 80 3.99 10.68 -1.48
C SER A 80 3.19 11.66 -2.35
N LEU A 81 2.75 11.20 -3.53
CA LEU A 81 1.99 12.03 -4.47
C LEU A 81 0.66 12.49 -3.86
N THR A 82 -0.15 11.57 -3.35
CA THR A 82 -1.45 11.91 -2.75
C THR A 82 -1.30 12.78 -1.51
N PHE A 83 -0.27 12.54 -0.68
CA PHE A 83 -0.01 13.37 0.48
C PHE A 83 0.38 14.79 0.07
N ALA A 84 1.28 14.95 -0.89
CA ALA A 84 1.66 16.26 -1.41
C ALA A 84 0.47 16.99 -2.04
N ILE A 85 -0.33 16.31 -2.86
CA ILE A 85 -1.55 16.83 -3.47
C ILE A 85 -2.55 17.30 -2.40
N CYS A 86 -2.81 16.48 -1.38
CA CYS A 86 -3.80 16.76 -0.33
C CYS A 86 -3.36 17.89 0.60
N THR A 87 -2.06 17.96 0.91
CA THR A 87 -1.55 18.91 1.90
C THR A 87 -1.23 20.27 1.31
N ARG A 88 -0.95 20.37 -0.01
CA ARG A 88 -0.74 21.67 -0.66
C ARG A 88 -1.94 22.60 -0.49
N THR A 89 -3.16 22.06 -0.61
CA THR A 89 -4.40 22.83 -0.56
C THR A 89 -4.87 23.07 0.87
N ARG A 90 -4.61 22.11 1.77
CA ARG A 90 -5.16 22.11 3.13
C ARG A 90 -4.26 22.76 4.17
N LEU A 91 -2.95 22.81 3.91
CA LEU A 91 -1.96 23.27 4.88
C LEU A 91 -1.06 24.33 4.23
N THR A 92 -1.49 25.58 4.30
CA THR A 92 -0.67 26.72 3.86
C THR A 92 0.61 26.80 4.70
N GLY A 93 1.78 26.83 4.03
CA GLY A 93 3.02 27.30 4.64
C GLY A 93 3.91 26.31 5.41
N SER A 94 3.70 24.99 5.36
CA SER A 94 4.71 24.04 5.90
C SER A 94 4.56 22.55 5.53
N ALA A 95 3.41 22.06 5.07
CA ALA A 95 3.18 20.60 5.04
C ALA A 95 3.95 19.82 3.96
N THR A 96 4.33 20.44 2.84
CA THR A 96 5.29 19.87 1.87
C THR A 96 6.67 19.61 2.51
N SER A 97 6.98 20.22 3.66
CA SER A 97 8.19 19.91 4.45
C SER A 97 8.13 18.55 5.16
N SER A 98 6.94 17.98 5.37
CA SER A 98 6.82 16.71 6.09
C SER A 98 7.45 15.56 5.30
N LEU A 99 7.30 15.52 3.97
CA LEU A 99 7.98 14.50 3.15
C LEU A 99 9.50 14.67 3.10
N LEU A 100 10.03 15.84 3.47
CA LEU A 100 11.48 16.09 3.58
C LEU A 100 12.06 15.54 4.90
N THR A 101 11.21 15.35 5.91
CA THR A 101 11.63 15.04 7.30
C THR A 101 11.01 13.76 7.85
N LYS A 102 9.99 13.19 7.20
CA LYS A 102 9.29 11.95 7.53
C LYS A 102 9.23 11.02 6.33
N MET A 103 9.14 9.73 6.59
CA MET A 103 8.98 8.73 5.53
C MET A 103 7.52 8.72 5.04
N PRO A 104 7.24 8.51 3.74
CA PRO A 104 5.86 8.55 3.22
C PRO A 104 4.86 7.62 3.94
N HIS A 105 5.31 6.48 4.47
CA HIS A 105 4.44 5.58 5.26
C HIS A 105 4.15 6.08 6.67
N ASP A 106 4.95 7.02 7.22
CA ASP A 106 4.62 7.72 8.48
C ASP A 106 3.58 8.82 8.25
N CYS A 107 3.53 9.38 7.03
CA CYS A 107 2.56 10.41 6.65
C CYS A 107 1.18 9.86 6.31
N VAL A 108 1.10 8.60 5.83
CA VAL A 108 -0.16 7.93 5.52
C VAL A 108 -0.19 6.56 6.22
N PRO A 109 -0.96 6.39 7.31
CA PRO A 109 -0.93 5.19 8.12
C PRO A 109 -1.51 3.96 7.38
N LEU A 110 -1.03 2.77 7.72
CA LEU A 110 -1.60 1.50 7.25
C LEU A 110 -2.78 1.09 8.13
N LEU A 111 -3.92 0.79 7.52
CA LEU A 111 -5.16 0.41 8.20
C LEU A 111 -4.95 -0.81 9.10
N GLU A 112 -4.54 -1.93 8.49
CA GLU A 112 -4.38 -3.24 9.11
C GLU A 112 -3.12 -3.37 9.98
N TYR A 113 -2.47 -2.25 10.33
CA TYR A 113 -1.36 -2.25 11.27
C TYR A 113 -1.30 -0.98 12.11
N ASP A 114 -1.03 0.17 11.51
CA ASP A 114 -0.78 1.41 12.24
C ASP A 114 -2.06 1.89 12.95
N LEU A 115 -3.20 1.86 12.26
CA LEU A 115 -4.49 2.27 12.83
C LEU A 115 -5.11 1.20 13.72
N ALA A 116 -4.95 -0.08 13.37
CA ALA A 116 -5.41 -1.20 14.20
C ALA A 116 -4.74 -1.18 15.59
N HIS A 117 -3.42 -0.89 15.65
CA HIS A 117 -2.71 -0.81 16.93
C HIS A 117 -2.86 0.55 17.62
N ASN A 118 -2.94 1.64 16.87
CA ASN A 118 -3.07 2.99 17.44
C ASN A 118 -3.96 3.90 16.57
N PRO A 119 -5.28 3.92 16.83
CA PRO A 119 -6.23 4.75 16.10
C PRO A 119 -5.93 6.26 16.13
N ILE A 120 -5.20 6.74 17.16
CA ILE A 120 -4.83 8.16 17.34
C ILE A 120 -3.86 8.63 16.24
N LYS A 121 -3.17 7.71 15.55
CA LYS A 121 -2.30 8.04 14.40
C LYS A 121 -3.06 8.60 13.20
N ARG A 122 -4.39 8.55 13.20
CA ARG A 122 -5.22 9.10 12.13
C ARG A 122 -5.31 10.63 12.27
N ASP A 123 -4.76 11.33 11.28
CA ASP A 123 -4.88 12.78 11.18
C ASP A 123 -6.15 13.15 10.40
N CYS A 124 -7.09 13.85 11.05
CA CYS A 124 -8.33 14.30 10.40
C CYS A 124 -8.07 15.40 9.34
N ALA A 125 -6.96 16.14 9.42
CA ALA A 125 -6.61 17.17 8.43
C ALA A 125 -6.09 16.54 7.12
N VAL A 126 -5.51 15.35 7.21
CA VAL A 126 -4.99 14.57 6.07
C VAL A 126 -5.77 13.25 6.00
N PRO A 127 -6.93 13.21 5.32
CA PRO A 127 -7.84 12.07 5.31
C PRO A 127 -7.34 10.95 4.37
N LEU A 128 -6.06 10.60 4.48
CA LEU A 128 -5.42 9.54 3.72
C LEU A 128 -5.19 8.35 4.63
N VAL A 129 -5.70 7.20 4.23
CA VAL A 129 -5.42 5.92 4.87
C VAL A 129 -4.91 4.98 3.80
N SER A 130 -3.94 4.12 4.13
CA SER A 130 -3.46 3.12 3.19
C SER A 130 -3.84 1.72 3.61
N THR A 131 -3.94 0.80 2.66
CA THR A 131 -4.16 -0.61 2.96
C THR A 131 -3.60 -1.50 1.85
N HIS A 132 -3.19 -2.71 2.22
CA HIS A 132 -2.86 -3.78 1.29
C HIS A 132 -3.95 -4.86 1.23
N VAL A 133 -5.08 -4.64 1.88
CA VAL A 133 -6.17 -5.60 1.97
C VAL A 133 -6.84 -5.75 0.60
N PRO A 134 -7.14 -6.98 0.13
CA PRO A 134 -7.91 -7.22 -1.08
C PRO A 134 -9.33 -6.65 -0.99
N TYR A 135 -9.91 -6.24 -2.12
CA TYR A 135 -11.22 -5.56 -2.15
C TYR A 135 -12.33 -6.36 -1.45
N SER A 136 -12.38 -7.68 -1.66
CA SER A 136 -13.39 -8.56 -1.04
C SER A 136 -13.22 -8.76 0.47
N SER A 137 -12.04 -8.45 1.01
CA SER A 137 -11.72 -8.55 2.43
C SER A 137 -11.70 -7.18 3.13
N LEU A 138 -11.95 -6.09 2.42
CA LEU A 138 -12.04 -4.77 3.05
C LEU A 138 -13.14 -4.76 4.12
N PRO A 139 -12.95 -4.02 5.23
CA PRO A 139 -14.03 -3.74 6.16
C PRO A 139 -15.30 -3.30 5.44
N LYS A 140 -16.43 -3.95 5.77
CA LYS A 140 -17.72 -3.65 5.13
C LYS A 140 -18.10 -2.18 5.25
N SER A 141 -17.70 -1.53 6.35
CA SER A 141 -17.87 -0.10 6.60
C SER A 141 -17.21 0.78 5.53
N ILE A 142 -16.07 0.37 4.94
CA ILE A 142 -15.41 1.06 3.83
C ILE A 142 -16.12 0.78 2.50
N VAL A 143 -16.53 -0.48 2.27
CA VAL A 143 -17.24 -0.86 1.04
C VAL A 143 -18.59 -0.16 0.93
N SER A 144 -19.31 0.00 2.04
CA SER A 144 -20.63 0.67 2.08
C SER A 144 -20.57 2.20 2.22
N SER A 145 -19.40 2.79 2.47
CA SER A 145 -19.27 4.25 2.62
C SER A 145 -19.16 4.97 1.27
N CYS A 146 -19.17 6.31 1.30
CA CYS A 146 -18.86 7.17 0.16
C CYS A 146 -17.34 7.44 -0.01
N CYS A 147 -16.48 6.78 0.77
CA CYS A 147 -15.04 7.05 0.76
C CYS A 147 -14.43 6.66 -0.58
N LYS A 148 -13.47 7.46 -1.05
CA LYS A 148 -12.79 7.19 -2.32
C LYS A 148 -11.67 6.17 -2.13
N ILE A 149 -11.38 5.40 -3.17
CA ILE A 149 -10.31 4.40 -3.19
C ILE A 149 -9.43 4.68 -4.41
N ILE A 150 -8.13 4.79 -4.19
CA ILE A 150 -7.13 4.87 -5.27
C ILE A 150 -6.36 3.56 -5.24
N TYR A 151 -6.50 2.75 -6.29
CA TYR A 151 -5.80 1.49 -6.42
C TYR A 151 -4.65 1.60 -7.43
N ILE A 152 -3.47 1.10 -7.07
CA ILE A 152 -2.34 0.98 -8.01
C ILE A 152 -1.83 -0.47 -8.11
N CYS A 153 -1.76 -0.97 -9.33
CA CYS A 153 -1.08 -2.23 -9.65
C CYS A 153 0.16 -1.99 -10.51
N ARG A 154 0.88 -3.08 -10.78
CA ARG A 154 2.14 -3.08 -11.52
C ARG A 154 2.25 -4.35 -12.37
N ASP A 155 3.14 -4.39 -13.35
CA ASP A 155 3.52 -5.66 -13.98
C ASP A 155 3.89 -6.70 -12.91
N ALA A 156 3.37 -7.93 -13.07
CA ALA A 156 3.47 -8.98 -12.06
C ALA A 156 4.91 -9.44 -11.83
N LYS A 157 5.74 -9.43 -12.87
CA LYS A 157 7.15 -9.87 -12.80
C LYS A 157 7.96 -8.83 -12.01
N ASP A 158 7.75 -7.56 -12.31
CA ASP A 158 8.37 -6.45 -11.59
C ASP A 158 7.90 -6.36 -10.13
N ALA A 159 6.60 -6.57 -9.88
CA ALA A 159 6.03 -6.62 -8.53
C ALA A 159 6.65 -7.78 -7.72
N PHE A 160 6.76 -8.97 -8.33
CA PHE A 160 7.41 -10.14 -7.72
C PHE A 160 8.86 -9.84 -7.34
N VAL A 161 9.67 -9.35 -8.27
CA VAL A 161 11.09 -9.07 -8.00
C VAL A 161 11.24 -8.00 -6.92
N SER A 162 10.40 -6.96 -6.93
CA SER A 162 10.40 -5.96 -5.87
C SER A 162 10.03 -6.54 -4.50
N LEU A 163 9.06 -7.45 -4.44
CA LEU A 163 8.66 -8.15 -3.22
C LEU A 163 9.74 -9.08 -2.70
N TRP A 164 10.34 -9.89 -3.57
CA TRP A 164 11.41 -10.80 -3.19
C TRP A 164 12.62 -10.04 -2.64
N CYS A 165 13.11 -9.01 -3.34
CA CYS A 165 14.24 -8.20 -2.85
C CYS A 165 13.92 -7.53 -1.50
N PHE A 166 12.70 -7.00 -1.34
CA PHE A 166 12.26 -6.36 -0.10
C PHE A 166 12.24 -7.35 1.07
N ILE A 167 11.62 -8.52 0.89
CA ILE A 167 11.56 -9.54 1.93
C ILE A 167 12.96 -10.06 2.25
N ALA A 168 13.80 -10.28 1.25
CA ALA A 168 15.17 -10.74 1.46
C ALA A 168 15.98 -9.76 2.34
N GLU A 169 15.83 -8.45 2.12
CA GLU A 169 16.49 -7.44 2.95
C GLU A 169 15.95 -7.40 4.38
N LEU A 170 14.64 -7.57 4.57
CA LEU A 170 14.04 -7.70 5.92
C LEU A 170 14.58 -8.93 6.65
N GLN A 171 14.68 -10.07 5.97
CA GLN A 171 15.21 -11.31 6.54
C GLN A 171 16.69 -11.15 6.94
N ARG A 172 17.53 -10.57 6.08
CA ARG A 172 18.93 -10.26 6.42
C ARG A 172 19.04 -9.33 7.63
N SER A 173 18.18 -8.32 7.72
CA SER A 173 18.18 -7.38 8.84
C SER A 173 17.82 -8.02 10.19
N THR A 174 17.18 -9.19 10.17
CA THR A 174 16.77 -9.97 11.34
C THR A 174 17.59 -11.25 11.51
N ASN A 175 18.72 -11.39 10.80
CA ASN A 175 19.59 -12.57 10.79
C ASN A 175 18.86 -13.87 10.40
N VAL A 176 17.84 -13.76 9.56
CA VAL A 176 17.13 -14.90 8.95
C VAL A 176 17.63 -15.08 7.53
N GLU A 177 17.90 -16.33 7.13
CA GLU A 177 18.31 -16.62 5.76
C GLU A 177 17.16 -16.28 4.78
N PRO A 178 17.42 -15.49 3.73
CA PRO A 178 16.43 -15.19 2.72
C PRO A 178 15.92 -16.44 1.99
N VAL A 179 14.65 -16.41 1.61
CA VAL A 179 14.11 -17.44 0.70
C VAL A 179 14.78 -17.28 -0.67
N SER A 180 15.20 -18.38 -1.28
CA SER A 180 15.77 -18.37 -2.64
C SER A 180 14.78 -17.77 -3.65
N LEU A 181 15.31 -17.23 -4.75
CA LEU A 181 14.48 -16.60 -5.78
C LEU A 181 13.54 -17.63 -6.40
N GLU A 182 14.03 -18.84 -6.66
CA GLU A 182 13.30 -19.95 -7.27
C GLU A 182 12.14 -20.40 -6.38
N GLU A 183 12.40 -20.60 -5.09
CA GLU A 183 11.38 -21.00 -4.13
C GLU A 183 10.31 -19.90 -3.94
N ALA A 184 10.74 -18.63 -3.85
CA ALA A 184 9.81 -17.51 -3.77
C ALA A 184 8.96 -17.37 -5.03
N PHE A 185 9.55 -17.63 -6.20
CA PHE A 185 8.86 -17.58 -7.48
C PHE A 185 7.81 -18.68 -7.60
N GLU A 186 8.11 -19.91 -7.19
CA GLU A 186 7.14 -21.00 -7.19
C GLU A 186 5.96 -20.71 -6.25
N LEU A 187 6.23 -20.16 -5.07
CA LEU A 187 5.17 -19.72 -4.15
C LEU A 187 4.30 -18.63 -4.78
N PHE A 188 4.90 -17.61 -5.40
CA PHE A 188 4.19 -16.52 -6.05
C PHE A 188 3.33 -17.00 -7.24
N CYS A 189 3.88 -17.89 -8.09
CA CYS A 189 3.14 -18.52 -9.19
C CYS A 189 1.96 -19.38 -8.69
N SER A 190 2.07 -19.94 -7.48
CA SER A 190 1.00 -20.69 -6.81
C SER A 190 0.01 -19.80 -6.08
N GLY A 191 0.17 -18.47 -6.14
CA GLY A 191 -0.68 -17.48 -5.48
C GLY A 191 -0.35 -17.24 -4.00
N ILE A 192 0.72 -17.86 -3.48
CA ILE A 192 1.12 -17.80 -2.08
C ILE A 192 2.15 -16.67 -1.89
N SER A 193 1.66 -15.48 -1.57
CA SER A 193 2.47 -14.30 -1.27
C SER A 193 1.75 -13.40 -0.29
N SER A 194 2.41 -12.35 0.23
CA SER A 194 1.72 -11.36 1.06
C SER A 194 0.54 -10.75 0.29
N TYR A 195 -0.68 -10.90 0.82
CA TYR A 195 -1.94 -10.50 0.20
C TYR A 195 -2.21 -11.17 -1.17
N GLY A 196 -1.55 -12.28 -1.47
CA GLY A 196 -1.76 -13.06 -2.68
C GLY A 196 -3.02 -13.93 -2.59
N PRO A 197 -3.58 -14.41 -3.72
CA PRO A 197 -2.97 -14.39 -5.05
C PRO A 197 -2.99 -13.01 -5.74
N TYR A 198 -1.89 -12.65 -6.40
CA TYR A 198 -1.72 -11.31 -7.00
C TYR A 198 -2.80 -10.96 -8.02
N TRP A 199 -3.13 -11.90 -8.93
CA TRP A 199 -4.14 -11.69 -9.97
C TRP A 199 -5.54 -11.48 -9.37
N ASP A 200 -5.91 -12.21 -8.32
CA ASP A 200 -7.21 -12.07 -7.67
C ASP A 200 -7.30 -10.74 -6.92
N HIS A 201 -6.19 -10.31 -6.30
CA HIS A 201 -6.08 -8.99 -5.67
C HIS A 201 -6.31 -7.87 -6.69
N VAL A 202 -5.66 -7.93 -7.86
CA VAL A 202 -5.82 -6.94 -8.93
C VAL A 202 -7.23 -6.98 -9.52
N LEU A 203 -7.76 -8.18 -9.80
CA LEU A 203 -9.09 -8.35 -10.39
C LEU A 203 -10.22 -7.84 -9.48
N GLY A 204 -10.09 -8.00 -8.16
CA GLY A 204 -11.07 -7.48 -7.21
C GLY A 204 -11.25 -5.97 -7.36
N TYR A 205 -10.15 -5.22 -7.34
CA TYR A 205 -10.18 -3.77 -7.52
C TYR A 205 -10.54 -3.35 -8.95
N TRP A 206 -10.10 -4.09 -9.96
CA TRP A 206 -10.46 -3.82 -11.36
C TRP A 206 -11.98 -3.91 -11.55
N ARG A 207 -12.61 -5.01 -11.15
CA ARG A 207 -14.07 -5.20 -11.26
C ARG A 207 -14.83 -4.14 -10.48
N ALA A 208 -14.40 -3.86 -9.24
CA ALA A 208 -15.01 -2.81 -8.43
C ALA A 208 -14.88 -1.42 -9.08
N SER A 209 -13.77 -1.12 -9.76
CA SER A 209 -13.59 0.16 -10.46
C SER A 209 -14.49 0.33 -11.68
N LEU A 210 -14.91 -0.77 -12.31
CA LEU A 210 -15.88 -0.75 -13.40
C LEU A 210 -17.31 -0.53 -12.86
N GLU A 211 -17.60 -1.06 -11.67
CA GLU A 211 -18.91 -0.94 -11.02
C GLU A 211 -19.11 0.43 -10.36
N TYR A 212 -18.04 0.99 -9.76
CA TYR A 212 -18.06 2.26 -9.01
C TYR A 212 -16.95 3.22 -9.47
N PRO A 213 -16.97 3.69 -10.73
CA PRO A 213 -15.91 4.51 -11.31
C PRO A 213 -15.71 5.88 -10.62
N GLU A 214 -16.76 6.42 -10.00
CA GLU A 214 -16.70 7.65 -9.20
C GLU A 214 -16.06 7.45 -7.82
N LYS A 215 -16.09 6.21 -7.30
CA LYS A 215 -15.55 5.85 -5.99
C LYS A 215 -14.15 5.26 -6.08
N ILE A 216 -13.78 4.61 -7.19
CA ILE A 216 -12.54 3.85 -7.31
C ILE A 216 -11.74 4.27 -8.54
N LEU A 217 -10.58 4.88 -8.31
CA LEU A 217 -9.61 5.18 -9.33
C LEU A 217 -8.60 4.04 -9.45
N PHE A 218 -8.61 3.33 -10.58
CA PHE A 218 -7.64 2.28 -10.90
C PHE A 218 -6.47 2.85 -11.72
N LEU A 219 -5.24 2.55 -11.28
CA LEU A 219 -3.99 3.02 -11.89
C LEU A 219 -3.00 1.87 -12.09
N THR A 220 -2.11 2.02 -13.05
CA THR A 220 -0.91 1.19 -13.18
C THR A 220 0.34 2.02 -12.90
N TYR A 221 1.36 1.41 -12.28
CA TYR A 221 2.64 2.04 -12.01
C TYR A 221 3.32 2.51 -13.31
N GLU A 222 3.19 1.72 -14.37
CA GLU A 222 3.77 1.97 -15.67
C GLU A 222 3.15 3.20 -16.35
N GLU A 223 1.82 3.35 -16.32
CA GLU A 223 1.15 4.53 -16.87
C GLU A 223 1.44 5.78 -16.05
N LEU A 224 1.42 5.66 -14.70
CA LEU A 224 1.78 6.74 -13.80
C LEU A 224 3.23 7.22 -14.04
N LYS A 225 4.15 6.31 -14.32
CA LYS A 225 5.55 6.66 -14.65
C LYS A 225 5.70 7.21 -16.06
N LYS A 226 4.96 6.69 -17.04
CA LYS A 226 5.02 7.14 -18.43
C LYS A 226 4.56 8.59 -18.61
N ASP A 227 3.49 8.98 -17.93
CA ASP A 227 2.98 10.36 -17.94
C ASP A 227 2.59 10.79 -16.53
N THR A 228 3.60 11.15 -15.74
CA THR A 228 3.40 11.50 -14.33
C THR A 228 2.59 12.77 -14.17
N ALA A 229 2.76 13.76 -15.04
CA ALA A 229 2.04 15.03 -14.94
C ALA A 229 0.54 14.85 -15.16
N ALA A 230 0.12 14.12 -16.19
CA ALA A 230 -1.29 13.85 -16.43
C ALA A 230 -1.92 13.08 -15.26
N HIS A 231 -1.24 12.07 -14.72
CA HIS A 231 -1.76 11.28 -13.62
C HIS A 231 -1.77 12.02 -12.29
N VAL A 232 -0.83 12.93 -12.03
CA VAL A 232 -0.87 13.81 -10.86
C VAL A 232 -2.08 14.73 -10.90
N LYS A 233 -2.42 15.29 -12.07
CA LYS A 233 -3.65 16.08 -12.25
C LYS A 233 -4.90 15.21 -12.06
N LYS A 234 -4.91 14.00 -12.63
CA LYS A 234 -6.01 13.02 -12.46
C LYS A 234 -6.22 12.63 -11.00
N LEU A 235 -5.14 12.38 -10.25
CA LEU A 235 -5.17 12.12 -8.81
C LEU A 235 -5.77 13.31 -8.06
N ALA A 236 -5.30 14.52 -8.37
CA ALA A 236 -5.77 15.75 -7.74
C ALA A 236 -7.28 15.97 -7.97
N GLU A 237 -7.75 15.80 -9.20
CA GLU A 237 -9.18 15.87 -9.54
C GLU A 237 -9.99 14.81 -8.79
N PHE A 238 -9.54 13.56 -8.81
CA PHE A 238 -10.21 12.47 -8.11
C PHE A 238 -10.27 12.70 -6.58
N MET A 239 -9.28 13.38 -6.01
CA MET A 239 -9.23 13.72 -4.58
C MET A 239 -9.99 15.01 -4.21
N ASP A 240 -10.76 15.59 -5.13
CA ASP A 240 -11.43 16.90 -4.99
C ASP A 240 -10.45 18.03 -4.62
N CYS A 241 -9.23 17.92 -5.13
CA CYS A 241 -8.13 18.84 -4.90
C CYS A 241 -7.51 19.26 -6.23
N SER A 242 -8.33 19.51 -7.27
CA SER A 242 -7.88 19.89 -8.62
C SER A 242 -6.94 21.10 -8.59
N PHE A 243 -5.99 21.14 -9.53
CA PHE A 243 -5.12 22.30 -9.70
C PHE A 243 -5.88 23.46 -10.32
N THR A 244 -5.63 24.68 -9.84
CA THR A 244 -6.09 25.89 -10.53
C THR A 244 -5.22 26.19 -11.76
N LEU A 245 -5.72 27.00 -12.69
CA LEU A 245 -4.90 27.44 -13.84
C LEU A 245 -3.62 28.16 -13.39
N GLU A 246 -3.71 28.96 -12.33
CA GLU A 246 -2.57 29.65 -11.72
C GLU A 246 -1.54 28.66 -11.15
N GLU A 247 -1.98 27.65 -10.37
CA GLU A 247 -1.08 26.61 -9.86
C GLU A 247 -0.35 25.86 -11.00
N GLU A 248 -1.05 25.62 -12.11
CA GLU A 248 -0.45 24.96 -13.28
C GLU A 248 0.57 25.85 -13.97
N GLU A 249 0.26 27.13 -14.17
CA GLU A 249 1.16 28.13 -14.76
C GLU A 249 2.40 28.39 -13.89
N GLU A 250 2.25 28.36 -12.56
CA GLU A 250 3.34 28.48 -11.58
C GLU A 250 4.16 27.19 -11.41
N GLY A 251 3.77 26.11 -12.10
CA GLY A 251 4.49 24.85 -12.13
C GLY A 251 4.34 24.00 -10.86
N GLU A 252 3.27 24.16 -10.07
CA GLU A 252 3.03 23.38 -8.84
C GLU A 252 2.99 21.88 -9.09
N VAL A 253 2.40 21.46 -10.22
CA VAL A 253 2.40 20.06 -10.66
C VAL A 253 3.83 19.53 -10.76
N GLN A 254 4.75 20.29 -11.36
CA GLN A 254 6.14 19.90 -11.52
C GLN A 254 6.90 19.92 -10.18
N LYS A 255 6.58 20.85 -9.28
CA LYS A 255 7.15 20.89 -7.93
C LYS A 255 6.79 19.62 -7.14
N ILE A 256 5.53 19.19 -7.21
CA ILE A 256 5.08 17.94 -6.58
C ILE A 256 5.78 16.72 -7.17
N ILE A 257 5.86 16.63 -8.50
CA ILE A 257 6.56 15.53 -9.20
C ILE A 257 8.02 15.46 -8.77
N SER A 258 8.72 16.58 -8.80
CA SER A 258 10.12 16.68 -8.41
C SER A 258 10.34 16.27 -6.95
N MET A 259 9.50 16.78 -6.04
CA MET A 259 9.56 16.46 -4.62
C MET A 259 9.30 14.97 -4.33
N CYS A 260 8.34 14.37 -5.05
CA CYS A 260 7.97 12.96 -4.87
C CYS A 260 8.74 12.00 -5.78
N SER A 261 9.74 12.48 -6.52
CA SER A 261 10.54 11.65 -7.41
C SER A 261 11.34 10.60 -6.63
N PHE A 262 11.63 9.48 -7.29
CA PHE A 262 12.44 8.43 -6.70
C PHE A 262 13.81 8.99 -6.28
N GLU A 263 14.46 9.77 -7.15
CA GLU A 263 15.76 10.37 -6.91
C GLU A 263 15.74 11.30 -5.71
N LYS A 264 14.72 12.16 -5.58
CA LYS A 264 14.62 13.07 -4.43
C LYS A 264 14.37 12.29 -3.14
N LEU A 265 13.34 11.46 -3.11
CA LEU A 265 12.93 10.74 -1.89
C LEU A 265 14.00 9.78 -1.39
N SER A 266 14.61 8.99 -2.28
CA SER A 266 15.68 8.05 -1.89
C SER A 266 16.94 8.73 -1.36
N ASN A 267 17.16 10.01 -1.70
CA ASN A 267 18.33 10.76 -1.27
C ASN A 267 18.16 11.56 0.03
N LEU A 268 16.94 11.67 0.56
CA LEU A 268 16.67 12.37 1.81
C LEU A 268 17.28 11.62 3.00
N GLU A 269 17.79 12.38 3.98
CA GLU A 269 18.46 11.82 5.16
C GLU A 269 17.55 10.88 5.97
N VAL A 270 16.28 11.28 6.14
CA VAL A 270 15.27 10.44 6.81
C VAL A 270 15.06 9.10 6.08
N ASN A 271 15.19 9.06 4.76
CA ASN A 271 14.96 7.86 3.97
C ASN A 271 16.23 7.00 3.85
N LYS A 272 17.42 7.60 3.88
CA LYS A 272 18.70 6.87 3.90
C LYS A 272 18.96 6.18 5.23
N ASN A 273 18.78 6.91 6.32
CA ASN A 273 19.28 6.53 7.64
C ASN A 273 18.17 6.32 8.68
N GLY A 274 16.94 6.74 8.39
CA GLY A 274 15.81 6.54 9.28
C GLY A 274 15.27 5.11 9.32
N LYS A 275 14.37 4.87 10.27
CA LYS A 275 13.66 3.60 10.44
C LYS A 275 12.18 3.86 10.62
N HIS A 276 11.36 3.12 9.89
CA HIS A 276 9.92 3.07 10.06
C HIS A 276 9.58 2.08 11.18
N ARG A 277 8.60 2.45 12.01
CA ARG A 277 8.16 1.65 13.17
C ARG A 277 9.33 1.28 14.10
N ALA A 278 10.24 2.23 14.31
CA ALA A 278 11.48 2.05 15.05
C ALA A 278 11.28 1.60 16.51
N ASP A 279 10.12 1.89 17.06
CA ASP A 279 9.64 1.54 18.40
C ASP A 279 8.93 0.17 18.48
N THR A 280 8.85 -0.57 17.37
CA THR A 280 8.18 -1.87 17.30
C THR A 280 9.16 -3.01 17.03
N SER A 281 8.70 -4.25 17.22
CA SER A 281 9.46 -5.46 16.90
C SER A 281 9.72 -5.66 15.38
N ILE A 282 9.12 -4.83 14.52
CA ILE A 282 9.27 -4.92 13.06
C ILE A 282 9.88 -3.65 12.47
N ALA A 283 10.81 -3.01 13.18
CA ALA A 283 11.51 -1.83 12.67
C ALA A 283 12.13 -2.09 11.27
N ILE A 284 11.76 -1.27 10.29
CA ILE A 284 12.23 -1.39 8.90
C ILE A 284 13.12 -0.19 8.59
N LYS A 285 14.33 -0.42 8.08
CA LYS A 285 15.16 0.67 7.54
C LYS A 285 14.45 1.34 6.37
N ASN A 286 14.35 2.66 6.38
CA ASN A 286 13.61 3.40 5.35
C ASN A 286 14.17 3.18 3.93
N SER A 287 15.49 2.97 3.82
CA SER A 287 16.17 2.76 2.54
C SER A 287 15.67 1.52 1.80
N VAL A 288 15.12 0.52 2.50
CA VAL A 288 14.61 -0.73 1.93
C VAL A 288 13.34 -0.49 1.07
N PHE A 289 12.65 0.63 1.25
CA PHE A 289 11.53 1.03 0.39
C PHE A 289 11.99 1.58 -0.97
N PHE A 290 13.27 1.99 -1.10
CA PHE A 290 13.82 2.64 -2.30
C PHE A 290 14.92 1.77 -2.93
N ARG A 291 14.55 0.98 -3.94
CA ARG A 291 15.50 0.05 -4.62
C ARG A 291 16.03 0.59 -5.95
N LYS A 292 15.17 0.64 -6.97
CA LYS A 292 15.52 1.15 -8.31
C LYS A 292 14.46 2.10 -8.88
N GLY A 293 13.18 1.83 -8.62
CA GLY A 293 12.10 2.66 -9.16
C GLY A 293 11.97 2.56 -10.68
N GLU A 294 12.46 1.50 -11.31
CA GLU A 294 12.47 1.28 -12.76
C GLU A 294 11.43 0.25 -13.20
N ILE A 295 10.98 0.33 -14.46
CA ILE A 295 10.10 -0.64 -15.11
C ILE A 295 10.98 -1.64 -15.87
N GLY A 296 10.64 -2.93 -15.81
CA GLY A 296 11.33 -3.98 -16.56
C GLY A 296 12.58 -4.55 -15.87
N ASP A 297 12.81 -4.20 -14.61
CA ASP A 297 13.96 -4.73 -13.86
C ASP A 297 13.83 -6.23 -13.56
N TRP A 298 12.64 -6.80 -13.75
CA TRP A 298 12.45 -8.24 -13.72
C TRP A 298 13.41 -9.00 -14.65
N ALA A 299 13.75 -8.43 -15.81
CA ALA A 299 14.65 -9.05 -16.79
C ALA A 299 16.10 -9.22 -16.28
N ASN A 300 16.48 -8.46 -15.24
CA ASN A 300 17.80 -8.58 -14.61
C ASN A 300 17.83 -9.66 -13.50
N ASN A 301 16.69 -10.22 -13.13
CA ASN A 301 16.56 -11.12 -11.98
C ASN A 301 15.92 -12.47 -12.33
N LEU A 302 15.02 -12.48 -13.31
CA LEU A 302 14.30 -13.68 -13.76
C LEU A 302 14.88 -14.20 -15.07
N THR A 303 14.83 -15.51 -15.26
CA THR A 303 15.08 -16.09 -16.59
C THR A 303 13.91 -15.78 -17.53
N PRO A 304 14.13 -15.81 -18.86
CA PRO A 304 13.05 -15.64 -19.83
C PRO A 304 11.89 -16.62 -19.62
N GLU A 305 12.17 -17.86 -19.22
CA GLU A 305 11.15 -18.90 -18.96
C GLU A 305 10.29 -18.56 -17.73
N MET A 306 10.90 -18.02 -16.67
CA MET A 306 10.19 -17.54 -15.49
C MET A 306 9.30 -16.35 -15.84
N GLY A 307 9.82 -15.40 -16.62
CA GLY A 307 9.04 -14.27 -17.13
C GLY A 307 7.83 -14.72 -17.94
N ALA A 308 8.05 -15.60 -18.91
CA ALA A 308 6.98 -16.14 -19.77
C ALA A 308 5.91 -16.89 -18.97
N ARG A 309 6.31 -17.71 -17.99
CA ARG A 309 5.36 -18.42 -17.12
C ARG A 309 4.45 -17.47 -16.34
N LEU A 310 4.99 -16.37 -15.79
CA LEU A 310 4.15 -15.37 -15.12
C LEU A 310 3.23 -14.63 -16.09
N ASP A 311 3.70 -14.33 -17.30
CA ASP A 311 2.86 -13.73 -18.34
C ASP A 311 1.68 -14.65 -18.69
N ASP A 312 1.93 -15.95 -18.87
CA ASP A 312 0.90 -16.95 -19.14
C ASP A 312 -0.12 -17.06 -18.00
N ILE A 313 0.35 -17.09 -16.74
CA ILE A 313 -0.53 -17.12 -15.56
C ILE A 313 -1.42 -15.87 -15.54
N MET A 314 -0.83 -14.69 -15.70
CA MET A 314 -1.58 -13.44 -15.68
C MET A 314 -2.58 -13.37 -16.84
N GLU A 315 -2.18 -13.77 -18.05
CA GLU A 315 -3.08 -13.79 -19.21
C GLU A 315 -4.25 -14.75 -19.01
N GLN A 316 -4.01 -15.95 -18.49
CA GLN A 316 -5.06 -16.92 -18.19
C GLN A 316 -6.01 -16.42 -17.09
N LYS A 317 -5.48 -15.84 -16.01
CA LYS A 317 -6.27 -15.38 -14.86
C LYS A 317 -7.06 -14.12 -15.17
N LEU A 318 -6.50 -13.20 -15.97
CA LEU A 318 -7.16 -11.96 -16.37
C LEU A 318 -8.10 -12.14 -17.57
N LYS A 319 -8.10 -13.32 -18.22
CA LYS A 319 -8.93 -13.59 -19.39
C LYS A 319 -10.41 -13.27 -19.13
N GLY A 320 -11.00 -12.50 -20.03
CA GLY A 320 -12.41 -12.10 -19.96
C GLY A 320 -12.72 -10.95 -18.99
N SER A 321 -11.73 -10.44 -18.24
CA SER A 321 -11.93 -9.29 -17.34
C SER A 321 -11.96 -7.92 -18.04
N GLY A 322 -11.43 -7.85 -19.26
CA GLY A 322 -11.18 -6.58 -19.97
C GLY A 322 -9.93 -5.84 -19.52
N LEU A 323 -9.28 -6.26 -18.43
CA LEU A 323 -8.03 -5.67 -17.96
C LEU A 323 -6.87 -6.07 -18.88
N LYS A 324 -6.15 -5.07 -19.38
CA LYS A 324 -4.88 -5.25 -20.07
C LYS A 324 -3.82 -4.48 -19.30
N LEU A 325 -2.90 -5.21 -18.66
CA LEU A 325 -1.78 -4.59 -17.97
C LEU A 325 -0.69 -4.21 -18.98
N PRO A 326 -0.06 -3.03 -18.83
CA PRO A 326 1.14 -2.68 -19.59
C PRO A 326 2.25 -3.71 -19.32
N ARG A 327 2.93 -4.14 -20.38
CA ARG A 327 4.06 -5.09 -20.35
C ARG A 327 5.37 -4.35 -20.55
#